data_AF-B1KEI7-F1
#
_entry.id   AF-B1KEI7-F1
#
_cell.length_a   1.000
_cell.length_b   1.000
_cell.length_c   1.000
_cell.angle_alpha   90.00
_cell.angle_beta   90.00
_cell.angle_gamma   90.00
#
_symmetry.space_group_name_H-M   'P 1'
#
loop_
_entity.id
_entity.type
_entity.pdbx_description
1 polymer ?
#
loop_
_entity_poly.entity_id
_entity_poly.type
_entity_poly.pdbx_seq_one_letter_code
_entity_poly.pdbx_strand_id
1 'polypeptide(L)'
;MVSLIKHYGYLVLPILFSVPLFGIAETMELKDVKALIEEGRSLEVVNTLKERLNETSEPKKRAELQGAIGWTLVQAKEYEEANKYLESSLVGATDGGYTHIKLRANNNLGILHYLQNDFEVSRSYFNQEIASNSKTAKIYLRLLDIKEREYLGKEALLSGVGKRQSKQFQEAINEYEVSLEHQPNNPKTLEFKGYAEFRLGNLEEAYHTLEQAKHADPKRKFTHLNLLKVSCALKSLQKVLQVINGSELEQEVFIDWAERDLELQRVCDGNEAFTDFIQAK
;
A
#
# COMPACT_ATOMS: atom_id res chain seq x y z
N MET A 1 0.62 -15.24 22.02
CA MET A 1 -0.18 -15.49 20.81
C MET A 1 -0.56 -14.12 20.20
N VAL A 2 0.46 -13.35 19.82
CA VAL A 2 0.36 -11.99 19.26
C VAL A 2 1.44 -11.89 18.18
N SER A 3 1.10 -11.19 17.09
CA SER A 3 1.97 -10.77 15.97
C SER A 3 2.10 -11.74 14.80
N LEU A 4 1.12 -11.70 13.88
CA LEU A 4 1.24 -12.26 12.54
C LEU A 4 0.68 -11.33 11.43
N ILE A 5 0.53 -10.02 11.69
CA ILE A 5 -0.10 -9.08 10.74
C ILE A 5 0.83 -7.96 10.25
N LYS A 6 2.05 -7.80 10.79
CA LYS A 6 3.04 -6.85 10.26
C LYS A 6 4.06 -7.58 9.40
N HIS A 7 3.81 -7.76 8.10
CA HIS A 7 4.79 -7.81 6.99
C HIS A 7 4.21 -8.31 5.63
N TYR A 8 3.07 -7.78 5.17
CA TYR A 8 2.61 -8.03 3.78
C TYR A 8 3.05 -6.95 2.77
N GLY A 9 4.06 -6.13 3.11
CA GLY A 9 4.59 -5.06 2.24
C GLY A 9 5.77 -5.44 1.35
N TYR A 10 6.45 -6.57 1.60
CA TYR A 10 7.71 -6.91 0.90
C TYR A 10 7.80 -8.36 0.41
N LEU A 11 6.74 -9.17 0.56
CA LEU A 11 6.76 -10.61 0.27
C LEU A 11 6.14 -11.02 -1.07
N VAL A 12 5.75 -10.07 -1.93
CA VAL A 12 5.32 -10.40 -3.31
C VAL A 12 6.47 -10.30 -4.31
N LEU A 13 7.63 -9.75 -3.92
CA LEU A 13 8.75 -9.56 -4.83
C LEU A 13 9.32 -10.86 -5.44
N PRO A 14 9.49 -12.00 -4.74
CA PRO A 14 10.19 -13.14 -5.35
C PRO A 14 9.33 -13.91 -6.36
N ILE A 15 8.00 -13.70 -6.39
CA ILE A 15 7.10 -14.38 -7.34
C ILE A 15 7.08 -13.66 -8.70
N LEU A 16 7.47 -12.38 -8.75
CA LEU A 16 7.52 -11.59 -9.99
C LEU A 16 8.76 -11.86 -10.86
N PHE A 17 9.81 -12.46 -10.29
CA PHE A 17 11.08 -12.72 -10.99
C PHE A 17 11.15 -14.11 -11.64
N SER A 18 10.24 -15.02 -11.32
CA SER A 18 10.31 -16.40 -11.80
C SER A 18 9.04 -16.79 -12.56
N VAL A 19 9.21 -17.08 -13.86
CA VAL A 19 8.33 -17.83 -14.77
C VAL A 19 7.49 -16.97 -15.74
N PRO A 20 7.63 -17.12 -17.09
CA PRO A 20 8.81 -17.64 -17.80
C PRO A 20 9.07 -17.06 -19.22
N LEU A 21 10.35 -17.00 -19.56
CA LEU A 21 10.96 -16.88 -20.90
C LEU A 21 10.65 -18.07 -21.86
N PHE A 22 9.50 -18.75 -21.77
CA PHE A 22 9.23 -20.05 -22.43
C PHE A 22 9.05 -20.02 -23.97
N GLY A 23 9.48 -18.96 -24.67
CA GLY A 23 9.35 -18.88 -26.14
C GLY A 23 10.65 -18.77 -26.93
N ILE A 24 11.79 -18.46 -26.29
CA ILE A 24 13.05 -18.12 -27.00
C ILE A 24 14.09 -19.24 -26.90
N ALA A 25 13.79 -20.26 -26.11
CA ALA A 25 14.78 -21.18 -25.56
C ALA A 25 14.99 -22.45 -26.39
N GLU A 26 15.27 -22.32 -27.70
CA GLU A 26 15.93 -23.40 -28.43
C GLU A 26 17.41 -23.12 -28.72
N THR A 27 17.96 -21.94 -28.40
CA THR A 27 19.38 -21.64 -28.67
C THR A 27 20.10 -20.76 -27.63
N MET A 28 19.60 -20.68 -26.40
CA MET A 28 20.39 -20.27 -25.23
C MET A 28 20.09 -21.26 -24.12
N GLU A 29 21.12 -21.85 -23.51
CA GLU A 29 20.91 -22.60 -22.28
C GLU A 29 20.30 -21.64 -21.26
N LEU A 30 19.09 -21.98 -20.81
CA LEU A 30 18.24 -21.18 -19.90
C LEU A 30 18.98 -20.65 -18.65
N LYS A 31 20.12 -21.28 -18.34
CA LYS A 31 21.01 -21.02 -17.22
C LYS A 31 21.79 -19.72 -17.37
N ASP A 32 22.27 -19.39 -18.57
CA ASP A 32 23.15 -18.24 -18.78
C ASP A 32 22.38 -16.91 -18.76
N VAL A 33 21.17 -16.87 -19.36
CA VAL A 33 20.27 -15.71 -19.28
C VAL A 33 19.88 -15.42 -17.84
N LYS A 34 19.54 -16.47 -17.09
CA LYS A 34 19.11 -16.36 -15.71
C LYS A 34 20.26 -15.90 -14.79
N ALA A 35 21.46 -16.46 -14.97
CA ALA A 35 22.66 -16.06 -14.23
C ALA A 35 23.04 -14.59 -14.50
N LEU A 36 23.00 -14.13 -15.75
CA LEU A 36 23.34 -12.74 -16.09
C LEU A 36 22.34 -11.71 -15.55
N ILE A 37 21.05 -12.08 -15.49
CA ILE A 37 20.02 -11.25 -14.84
C ILE A 37 20.25 -11.19 -13.32
N GLU A 38 20.58 -12.33 -12.70
CA GLU A 38 20.89 -12.44 -11.26
C GLU A 38 22.22 -11.72 -10.89
N GLU A 39 23.17 -11.61 -11.82
CA GLU A 39 24.44 -10.88 -11.68
C GLU A 39 24.33 -9.36 -11.96
N GLY A 40 23.16 -8.84 -12.31
CA GLY A 40 22.96 -7.42 -12.61
C GLY A 40 23.50 -6.96 -13.97
N ARG A 41 23.87 -7.91 -14.86
CA ARG A 41 24.42 -7.63 -16.21
C ARG A 41 23.33 -7.52 -17.28
N SER A 42 22.19 -6.92 -16.92
CA SER A 42 20.99 -6.86 -17.76
C SER A 42 21.23 -6.13 -19.10
N LEU A 43 22.10 -5.13 -19.13
CA LEU A 43 22.42 -4.38 -20.36
C LEU A 43 23.25 -5.18 -21.37
N GLU A 44 24.12 -6.08 -20.90
CA GLU A 44 24.90 -6.95 -21.79
C GLU A 44 24.01 -7.99 -22.48
N VAL A 45 23.02 -8.52 -21.74
CA VAL A 45 21.98 -9.39 -22.29
C VAL A 45 21.18 -8.65 -23.35
N VAL A 46 20.80 -7.39 -23.11
CA VAL A 46 20.09 -6.56 -24.09
C VAL A 46 20.90 -6.39 -25.37
N ASN A 47 22.20 -6.12 -25.29
CA ASN A 47 23.06 -5.97 -26.48
C ASN A 47 23.10 -7.25 -27.31
N THR A 48 23.31 -8.40 -26.65
CA THR A 48 23.33 -9.72 -27.32
C THR A 48 21.99 -10.02 -28.03
N LEU A 49 20.87 -9.67 -27.39
CA LEU A 49 19.54 -9.86 -27.97
C LEU A 49 19.29 -8.89 -29.16
N LYS A 50 19.79 -7.65 -29.09
CA LYS A 50 19.69 -6.67 -30.19
C LYS A 50 20.48 -7.13 -31.42
N GLU A 51 21.66 -7.71 -31.25
CA GLU A 51 22.45 -8.28 -32.37
C GLU A 51 21.64 -9.38 -33.08
N ARG A 52 21.12 -10.35 -32.33
CA ARG A 52 20.27 -11.43 -32.88
C ARG A 52 19.01 -10.90 -33.56
N LEU A 53 18.44 -9.81 -33.05
CA LEU A 53 17.28 -9.16 -33.66
C LEU A 53 17.62 -8.55 -35.03
N ASN A 54 18.85 -8.05 -35.21
CA ASN A 54 19.31 -7.50 -36.48
C ASN A 54 19.63 -8.59 -37.52
N GLU A 55 19.99 -9.80 -37.07
CA GLU A 55 20.34 -10.93 -37.93
C GLU A 55 19.12 -11.68 -38.50
N THR A 56 17.92 -11.48 -37.94
CA THR A 56 16.71 -12.21 -38.34
C THR A 56 15.64 -11.32 -38.96
N SER A 57 15.11 -11.74 -40.10
CA SER A 57 13.92 -11.17 -40.75
C SER A 57 12.64 -11.93 -40.44
N GLU A 58 12.71 -13.08 -39.76
CA GLU A 58 11.56 -13.93 -39.46
C GLU A 58 10.59 -13.23 -38.48
N PRO A 59 9.33 -12.94 -38.87
CA PRO A 59 8.43 -12.11 -38.06
C PRO A 59 8.19 -12.64 -36.64
N LYS A 60 7.98 -13.95 -36.48
CA LYS A 60 7.78 -14.59 -35.18
C LYS A 60 8.99 -14.41 -34.27
N LYS A 61 10.18 -14.78 -34.75
CA LYS A 61 11.44 -14.66 -33.99
C LYS A 61 11.76 -13.21 -33.62
N ARG A 62 11.46 -12.25 -34.50
CA ARG A 62 11.60 -10.81 -34.20
C ARG A 62 10.69 -10.39 -33.05
N ALA A 63 9.41 -10.75 -33.10
CA ALA A 63 8.46 -10.44 -32.03
C ALA A 63 8.87 -11.07 -30.68
N GLU A 64 9.43 -12.29 -30.70
CA GLU A 64 9.96 -12.93 -29.49
C GLU A 64 11.17 -12.19 -28.91
N LEU A 65 12.16 -11.87 -29.74
CA LEU A 65 13.36 -11.15 -29.33
C LEU A 65 13.04 -9.75 -28.79
N GLN A 66 12.15 -9.01 -29.47
CA GLN A 66 11.67 -7.72 -29.00
C GLN A 66 10.99 -7.83 -27.63
N GLY A 67 10.17 -8.86 -27.41
CA GLY A 67 9.52 -9.11 -26.12
C GLY A 67 10.52 -9.41 -25.00
N ALA A 68 11.60 -10.15 -25.29
CA ALA A 68 12.66 -10.39 -24.32
C ALA A 68 13.53 -9.17 -24.03
N ILE A 69 13.93 -8.42 -25.06
CA ILE A 69 14.67 -7.16 -24.87
C ILE A 69 13.86 -6.23 -23.98
N GLY A 70 12.58 -6.03 -24.31
CA GLY A 70 11.67 -5.20 -23.53
C GLY A 70 11.57 -5.65 -22.07
N TRP A 71 11.40 -6.96 -21.82
CA TRP A 71 11.32 -7.47 -20.45
C TRP A 71 12.64 -7.30 -19.67
N THR A 72 13.79 -7.55 -20.29
CA THR A 72 15.09 -7.34 -19.65
C THR A 72 15.32 -5.86 -19.30
N LEU A 73 14.88 -4.94 -20.16
CA LEU A 73 14.92 -3.51 -19.88
C LEU A 73 13.99 -3.10 -18.73
N VAL A 74 12.81 -3.73 -18.58
CA VAL A 74 11.95 -3.54 -17.39
C VAL A 74 12.70 -3.91 -16.10
N GLN A 75 13.43 -5.04 -16.11
CA GLN A 75 14.23 -5.47 -14.96
C GLN A 75 15.38 -4.50 -14.65
N ALA A 76 15.98 -3.92 -15.70
CA ALA A 76 16.99 -2.87 -15.60
C ALA A 76 16.42 -1.50 -15.21
N LYS A 77 15.08 -1.35 -15.08
CA LYS A 77 14.36 -0.09 -14.84
C LYS A 77 14.50 0.96 -15.97
N GLU A 78 14.87 0.50 -17.17
CA GLU A 78 14.95 1.32 -18.38
C GLU A 78 13.59 1.36 -19.09
N TYR A 79 12.59 1.97 -18.43
CA TYR A 79 11.18 1.82 -18.81
C TYR A 79 10.82 2.42 -20.18
N GLU A 80 11.40 3.57 -20.54
CA GLU A 80 11.12 4.20 -21.83
C GLU A 80 11.57 3.34 -23.02
N GLU A 81 12.76 2.75 -22.92
CA GLU A 81 13.27 1.85 -23.95
C GLU A 81 12.53 0.51 -23.92
N ALA A 82 12.23 -0.01 -22.73
CA ALA A 82 11.44 -1.23 -22.57
C ALA A 82 10.09 -1.13 -23.28
N ASN A 83 9.40 0.00 -23.15
CA ASN A 83 8.08 0.23 -23.76
C ASN A 83 8.14 0.07 -25.29
N LYS A 84 9.13 0.70 -25.94
CA LYS A 84 9.30 0.64 -27.41
C LYS A 84 9.43 -0.81 -27.91
N TYR A 85 10.23 -1.62 -27.22
CA TYR A 85 10.44 -3.01 -27.58
C TYR A 85 9.22 -3.90 -27.30
N LEU A 86 8.53 -3.69 -26.19
CA LEU A 86 7.32 -4.43 -25.85
C LEU A 86 6.15 -4.08 -26.80
N GLU A 87 5.97 -2.82 -27.17
CA GLU A 87 5.00 -2.40 -28.18
C GLU A 87 5.31 -3.02 -29.54
N SER A 88 6.57 -3.00 -29.96
CA SER A 88 6.99 -3.63 -31.22
C SER A 88 6.71 -5.14 -31.23
N SER A 89 6.95 -5.82 -30.10
CA SER A 89 6.62 -7.23 -29.90
C SER A 89 5.12 -7.49 -29.99
N LEU A 90 4.30 -6.62 -29.37
CA LEU A 90 2.84 -6.73 -29.39
C LEU A 90 2.27 -6.54 -30.79
N VAL A 91 2.76 -5.53 -31.54
CA VAL A 91 2.37 -5.28 -32.93
C VAL A 91 2.73 -6.45 -33.81
N GLY A 92 4.01 -6.87 -33.81
CA GLY A 92 4.46 -8.00 -34.64
C GLY A 92 3.74 -9.31 -34.31
N ALA A 93 3.42 -9.55 -33.04
CA ALA A 93 2.63 -10.71 -32.63
C ALA A 93 1.15 -10.63 -33.03
N THR A 94 0.59 -9.42 -33.09
CA THR A 94 -0.78 -9.20 -33.56
C THR A 94 -0.86 -9.44 -35.06
N ASP A 95 0.05 -8.85 -35.83
CA ASP A 95 0.10 -8.98 -37.30
C ASP A 95 0.35 -10.43 -37.72
N GLY A 96 1.21 -11.14 -36.99
CA GLY A 96 1.55 -12.54 -37.26
C GLY A 96 0.56 -13.57 -36.70
N GLY A 97 -0.45 -13.16 -35.93
CA GLY A 97 -1.40 -14.08 -35.29
C GLY A 97 -0.78 -14.96 -34.20
N TYR A 98 0.29 -14.51 -33.53
CA TYR A 98 1.03 -15.30 -32.54
C TYR A 98 0.45 -15.10 -31.12
N THR A 99 -0.68 -15.76 -30.85
CA THR A 99 -1.47 -15.56 -29.61
C THR A 99 -0.66 -15.61 -28.31
N HIS A 100 0.26 -16.57 -28.16
CA HIS A 100 1.09 -16.67 -26.95
C HIS A 100 2.06 -15.50 -26.78
N ILE A 101 2.66 -15.01 -27.88
CA ILE A 101 3.57 -13.86 -27.85
C ILE A 101 2.77 -12.59 -27.58
N LYS A 102 1.61 -12.43 -28.24
CA LYS A 102 0.69 -11.30 -28.05
C LYS A 102 0.27 -11.16 -26.59
N LEU A 103 -0.19 -12.27 -25.97
CA LEU A 103 -0.55 -12.29 -24.55
C LEU A 103 0.63 -11.89 -23.65
N ARG A 104 1.82 -12.45 -23.90
CA ARG A 104 3.01 -12.13 -23.09
C ARG A 104 3.41 -10.66 -23.22
N ALA A 105 3.47 -10.12 -24.44
CA ALA A 105 3.81 -8.71 -24.67
C ALA A 105 2.78 -7.77 -24.03
N ASN A 106 1.48 -8.07 -24.17
CA ASN A 106 0.39 -7.31 -23.56
C ASN A 106 0.49 -7.29 -22.02
N ASN A 107 0.73 -8.45 -21.41
CA ASN A 107 0.93 -8.54 -19.97
C ASN A 107 2.18 -7.77 -19.52
N ASN A 108 3.29 -7.87 -20.25
CA ASN A 108 4.52 -7.15 -19.92
C ASN A 108 4.34 -5.62 -19.98
N LEU A 109 3.57 -5.10 -20.94
CA LEU A 109 3.20 -3.68 -21.00
C LEU A 109 2.35 -3.26 -19.80
N GLY A 110 1.36 -4.08 -19.43
CA GLY A 110 0.57 -3.85 -18.21
C GLY A 110 1.44 -3.77 -16.95
N ILE A 111 2.44 -4.65 -16.82
CA ILE A 111 3.39 -4.64 -15.70
C ILE A 111 4.29 -3.40 -15.74
N LEU A 112 4.82 -3.05 -16.92
CA LEU A 112 5.68 -1.87 -17.11
C LEU A 112 4.98 -0.61 -16.60
N HIS A 113 3.73 -0.39 -17.01
CA HIS A 113 2.95 0.78 -16.57
C HIS A 113 2.60 0.73 -15.09
N TYR A 114 2.34 -0.46 -14.53
CA TYR A 114 2.16 -0.62 -13.08
C TYR A 114 3.40 -0.14 -12.31
N LEU A 115 4.60 -0.50 -12.76
CA LEU A 115 5.86 -0.11 -12.11
C LEU A 115 6.15 1.39 -12.21
N GLN A 116 5.61 2.06 -13.24
CA GLN A 116 5.71 3.52 -13.40
C GLN A 116 4.62 4.29 -12.62
N ASN A 117 3.70 3.58 -11.95
CA ASN A 117 2.49 4.12 -11.32
C ASN A 117 1.44 4.67 -12.33
N ASP A 118 1.52 4.28 -13.60
CA ASP A 118 0.51 4.57 -14.61
C ASP A 118 -0.65 3.56 -14.51
N PHE A 119 -1.37 3.59 -13.39
CA PHE A 119 -2.35 2.56 -13.03
C PHE A 119 -3.51 2.41 -14.01
N GLU A 120 -3.98 3.52 -14.60
CA GLU A 120 -5.04 3.48 -15.62
C GLU A 120 -4.58 2.77 -16.90
N VAL A 121 -3.38 3.10 -17.37
CA VAL A 121 -2.78 2.46 -18.56
C VAL A 121 -2.52 0.98 -18.27
N SER A 122 -1.95 0.67 -17.11
CA SER A 122 -1.75 -0.69 -16.65
C SER A 122 -3.04 -1.51 -16.63
N ARG A 123 -4.12 -0.96 -16.03
CA ARG A 123 -5.44 -1.58 -15.96
C ARG A 123 -6.01 -1.83 -17.36
N SER A 124 -5.81 -0.91 -18.29
CA SER A 124 -6.27 -1.05 -19.69
C SER A 124 -5.67 -2.30 -20.36
N TYR A 125 -4.37 -2.56 -20.17
CA TYR A 125 -3.71 -3.74 -20.71
C TYR A 125 -4.24 -5.04 -20.11
N PHE A 126 -4.47 -5.07 -18.80
CA PHE A 126 -4.98 -6.28 -18.13
C PHE A 126 -6.46 -6.55 -18.40
N ASN A 127 -7.26 -5.53 -18.75
CA ASN A 127 -8.67 -5.69 -19.09
C ASN A 127 -8.93 -6.10 -20.54
N GLN A 128 -7.91 -6.08 -21.41
CA GLN A 128 -8.08 -6.54 -22.79
C GLN A 128 -8.52 -8.00 -22.85
N GLU A 129 -9.35 -8.36 -23.83
CA GLU A 129 -9.89 -9.72 -24.02
C GLU A 129 -8.79 -10.80 -24.02
N ILE A 130 -7.65 -10.51 -24.67
CA ILE A 130 -6.51 -11.42 -24.75
C ILE A 130 -5.93 -11.76 -23.37
N ALA A 131 -6.00 -10.84 -22.41
CA ALA A 131 -5.29 -10.92 -21.14
C ALA A 131 -6.18 -11.07 -19.90
N SER A 132 -7.44 -10.61 -19.94
CA SER A 132 -8.34 -10.52 -18.78
C SER A 132 -8.51 -11.84 -18.01
N ASN A 133 -8.44 -12.97 -18.71
CA ASN A 133 -8.53 -14.31 -18.12
C ASN A 133 -7.19 -14.89 -17.66
N SER A 134 -6.07 -14.25 -18.00
CA SER A 134 -4.73 -14.72 -17.65
C SER A 134 -4.45 -14.61 -16.14
N LYS A 135 -3.60 -15.50 -15.63
CA LYS A 135 -3.18 -15.47 -14.22
C LYS A 135 -2.51 -14.14 -13.87
N THR A 136 -1.70 -13.59 -14.77
CA THR A 136 -1.01 -12.31 -14.59
C THR A 136 -2.00 -11.16 -14.44
N ALA A 137 -2.95 -11.02 -15.37
CA ALA A 137 -3.97 -9.97 -15.29
C ALA A 137 -4.77 -10.04 -13.99
N LYS A 138 -5.21 -11.24 -13.57
CA LYS A 138 -5.94 -11.42 -12.30
C LYS A 138 -5.14 -10.97 -11.08
N ILE A 139 -3.82 -11.22 -11.07
CA ILE A 139 -2.94 -10.78 -9.98
C ILE A 139 -2.83 -9.25 -9.99
N TYR A 140 -2.50 -8.66 -11.14
CA TYR A 140 -2.25 -7.22 -11.22
C TYR A 140 -3.50 -6.38 -11.08
N LEU A 141 -4.66 -6.82 -11.59
CA LEU A 141 -5.94 -6.15 -11.34
C LEU A 141 -6.25 -6.10 -9.84
N ARG A 142 -5.98 -7.17 -9.09
CA ARG A 142 -6.12 -7.15 -7.63
C ARG A 142 -5.14 -6.18 -6.97
N LEU A 143 -3.89 -6.11 -7.43
CA LEU A 143 -2.90 -5.15 -6.91
C LEU A 143 -3.32 -3.71 -7.19
N LEU A 144 -3.83 -3.44 -8.39
CA LEU A 144 -4.39 -2.14 -8.78
C LEU A 144 -5.58 -1.76 -7.89
N ASP A 145 -6.51 -2.68 -7.65
CA ASP A 145 -7.66 -2.44 -6.76
C ASP A 145 -7.22 -2.14 -5.31
N ILE A 146 -6.17 -2.82 -4.82
CA ILE A 146 -5.58 -2.53 -3.49
C ILE A 146 -4.98 -1.12 -3.47
N LYS A 147 -4.24 -0.74 -4.51
CA LYS A 147 -3.60 0.57 -4.63
C LYS A 147 -4.64 1.69 -4.73
N GLU A 148 -5.70 1.48 -5.48
CA GLU A 148 -6.81 2.40 -5.61
C GLU A 148 -7.52 2.62 -4.27
N ARG A 149 -7.83 1.54 -3.53
CA ARG A 149 -8.39 1.67 -2.17
C ARG A 149 -7.43 2.38 -1.21
N GLU A 150 -6.13 2.09 -1.28
CA GLU A 150 -5.12 2.78 -0.48
C GLU A 150 -5.13 4.30 -0.76
N TYR A 151 -5.18 4.68 -2.04
CA TYR A 151 -5.27 6.06 -2.49
C TYR A 151 -6.56 6.75 -2.01
N LEU A 152 -7.72 6.17 -2.30
CA LEU A 152 -9.03 6.72 -1.92
C LEU A 152 -9.17 6.86 -0.40
N GLY A 153 -8.74 5.85 0.36
CA GLY A 153 -8.76 5.93 1.82
C GLY A 153 -7.86 7.05 2.35
N LYS A 154 -6.68 7.24 1.76
CA LYS A 154 -5.77 8.34 2.15
C LYS A 154 -6.34 9.71 1.80
N GLU A 155 -6.99 9.85 0.65
CA GLU A 155 -7.63 11.09 0.23
C GLU A 155 -8.75 11.48 1.22
N ALA A 156 -9.65 10.55 1.52
CA ALA A 156 -10.73 10.75 2.49
C ALA A 156 -10.18 11.10 3.88
N LEU A 157 -9.11 10.45 4.34
CA LEU A 157 -8.42 10.84 5.59
C LEU A 157 -7.95 12.30 5.56
N LEU A 158 -7.32 12.75 4.47
CA LEU A 158 -6.84 14.13 4.34
C LEU A 158 -7.99 15.13 4.31
N SER A 159 -9.05 14.83 3.58
CA SER A 159 -10.30 15.61 3.56
C SER A 159 -10.88 15.75 4.97
N GLY A 160 -11.01 14.65 5.70
CA GLY A 160 -11.48 14.66 7.09
C GLY A 160 -10.59 15.47 8.02
N VAL A 161 -9.27 15.40 7.86
CA VAL A 161 -8.32 16.26 8.61
C VAL A 161 -8.58 17.74 8.36
N GLY A 162 -8.81 18.15 7.12
CA GLY A 162 -9.13 19.55 6.78
C GLY A 162 -10.42 20.02 7.45
N LYS A 163 -11.49 19.23 7.35
CA LYS A 163 -12.78 19.52 7.99
C LYS A 163 -12.66 19.64 9.52
N ARG A 164 -11.93 18.71 10.15
CA ARG A 164 -11.65 18.74 11.60
C ARG A 164 -10.89 20.00 12.01
N GLN A 165 -9.90 20.44 11.23
CA GLN A 165 -9.17 21.69 11.50
C GLN A 165 -10.10 22.92 11.42
N SER A 166 -11.06 22.89 10.50
CA SER A 166 -12.13 23.89 10.38
C SER A 166 -13.26 23.73 11.41
N LYS A 167 -13.12 22.81 12.39
CA LYS A 167 -14.11 22.48 13.43
C LYS A 167 -15.44 21.93 12.90
N GLN A 168 -15.47 21.47 11.66
CA GLN A 168 -16.59 20.76 11.03
C GLN A 168 -16.52 19.27 11.39
N PHE A 169 -16.83 18.95 12.65
CA PHE A 169 -16.57 17.63 13.21
C PHE A 169 -17.46 16.53 12.62
N GLN A 170 -18.74 16.82 12.38
CA GLN A 170 -19.64 15.83 11.79
C GLN A 170 -19.21 15.51 10.34
N GLU A 171 -18.88 16.52 9.55
CA GLU A 171 -18.41 16.31 8.19
C GLU A 171 -17.03 15.64 8.18
N ALA A 172 -16.17 15.87 9.18
CA ALA A 172 -14.91 15.14 9.34
C ALA A 172 -15.14 13.66 9.63
N ILE A 173 -16.10 13.32 10.50
CA ILE A 173 -16.48 11.93 10.80
C ILE A 173 -16.93 11.22 9.52
N ASN A 174 -17.78 11.85 8.71
CA ASN A 174 -18.25 11.27 7.45
C ASN A 174 -17.07 10.93 6.51
N GLU A 175 -16.06 11.80 6.40
CA GLU A 175 -14.85 11.52 5.61
C GLU A 175 -13.98 10.41 6.22
N TYR A 176 -13.87 10.36 7.54
CA TYR A 176 -13.16 9.28 8.21
C TYR A 176 -13.87 7.94 8.01
N GLU A 177 -15.20 7.91 7.94
CA GLU A 177 -15.96 6.70 7.59
C GLU A 177 -15.64 6.23 6.17
N VAL A 178 -15.62 7.12 5.17
CA VAL A 178 -15.16 6.79 3.81
C VAL A 178 -13.73 6.26 3.82
N SER A 179 -12.83 6.88 4.61
CA SER A 179 -11.46 6.38 4.75
C SER A 179 -11.40 4.97 5.35
N LEU A 180 -12.28 4.66 6.30
CA LEU A 180 -12.35 3.34 6.96
C LEU A 180 -13.05 2.30 6.08
N GLU A 181 -13.95 2.67 5.17
CA GLU A 181 -14.49 1.74 4.16
C GLU A 181 -13.37 1.16 3.29
N HIS A 182 -12.37 1.96 2.95
CA HIS A 182 -11.22 1.52 2.18
C HIS A 182 -10.08 0.92 3.03
N GLN A 183 -9.89 1.42 4.26
CA GLN A 183 -8.85 0.98 5.19
C GLN A 183 -9.41 0.79 6.62
N PRO A 184 -10.13 -0.32 6.89
CA PRO A 184 -10.94 -0.49 8.10
C PRO A 184 -10.19 -0.39 9.43
N ASN A 185 -8.91 -0.74 9.43
CA ASN A 185 -8.08 -0.78 10.65
C ASN A 185 -6.99 0.31 10.62
N ASN A 186 -7.20 1.41 9.91
CA ASN A 186 -6.21 2.50 9.89
C ASN A 186 -6.20 3.22 11.25
N PRO A 187 -5.16 3.06 12.09
CA PRO A 187 -5.17 3.54 13.48
C PRO A 187 -5.24 5.08 13.56
N LYS A 188 -4.67 5.78 12.58
CA LYS A 188 -4.70 7.24 12.51
C LYS A 188 -6.09 7.76 12.19
N THR A 189 -6.81 7.09 11.29
CA THR A 189 -8.18 7.46 10.92
C THR A 189 -9.13 7.21 12.08
N LEU A 190 -9.02 6.06 12.75
CA LEU A 190 -9.78 5.75 13.96
C LEU A 190 -9.47 6.77 15.09
N GLU A 191 -8.20 7.12 15.32
CA GLU A 191 -7.83 8.16 16.30
C GLU A 191 -8.51 9.50 15.99
N PHE A 192 -8.48 9.93 14.73
CA PHE A 192 -9.07 11.22 14.34
C PHE A 192 -10.60 11.21 14.37
N LYS A 193 -11.24 10.08 14.01
CA LYS A 193 -12.68 9.88 14.18
C LYS A 193 -13.07 9.97 15.65
N GLY A 194 -12.39 9.21 16.51
CA GLY A 194 -12.63 9.24 17.95
C GLY A 194 -12.43 10.62 18.57
N TYR A 195 -11.42 11.37 18.14
CA TYR A 195 -11.25 12.76 18.55
C TYR A 195 -12.41 13.65 18.08
N ALA A 196 -12.88 13.51 16.83
CA ALA A 196 -14.01 14.29 16.33
C ALA A 196 -15.32 13.96 17.07
N GLU A 197 -15.57 12.68 17.38
CA GLU A 197 -16.71 12.22 18.19
C GLU A 197 -16.66 12.82 19.60
N PHE A 198 -15.48 12.82 20.23
CA PHE A 198 -15.26 13.48 21.52
C PHE A 198 -15.60 14.97 21.47
N ARG A 199 -15.21 15.67 20.38
CA ARG A 199 -15.49 17.10 20.19
C ARG A 199 -16.96 17.41 19.97
N LEU A 200 -17.76 16.45 19.54
CA LEU A 200 -19.23 16.54 19.47
C LEU A 200 -19.93 16.16 20.78
N GLY A 201 -19.18 15.62 21.77
CA GLY A 201 -19.75 15.14 23.03
C GLY A 201 -20.26 13.69 22.99
N ASN A 202 -20.00 12.96 21.90
CA ASN A 202 -20.36 11.54 21.75
C ASN A 202 -19.31 10.69 22.47
N LEU A 203 -19.27 10.78 23.80
CA LEU A 203 -18.14 10.30 24.60
C LEU A 203 -17.99 8.77 24.61
N GLU A 204 -19.09 8.02 24.63
CA GLU A 204 -19.03 6.56 24.64
C GLU A 204 -18.61 6.01 23.27
N GLU A 205 -19.13 6.58 22.18
CA GLU A 205 -18.72 6.28 20.81
C GLU A 205 -17.24 6.61 20.59
N ALA A 206 -16.81 7.79 21.05
CA ALA A 206 -15.40 8.19 20.99
C ALA A 206 -14.49 7.20 21.71
N TYR A 207 -14.89 6.76 22.92
CA TYR A 207 -14.13 5.77 23.69
C TYR A 207 -14.00 4.46 22.91
N HIS A 208 -15.10 3.95 22.36
CA HIS A 208 -15.09 2.72 21.58
C HIS A 208 -14.24 2.82 20.31
N THR A 209 -14.40 3.89 19.53
CA THR A 209 -13.60 4.15 18.33
C THR A 209 -12.10 4.26 18.65
N LEU A 210 -11.76 4.90 19.77
CA LEU A 210 -10.37 5.01 20.20
C LEU A 210 -9.79 3.68 20.74
N GLU A 211 -10.60 2.82 21.35
CA GLU A 211 -10.18 1.46 21.71
C GLU A 211 -9.87 0.63 20.45
N GLN A 212 -10.64 0.80 19.36
CA GLN A 212 -10.32 0.22 18.06
C GLN A 212 -8.99 0.76 17.52
N ALA A 213 -8.75 2.08 17.62
CA ALA A 213 -7.48 2.69 17.24
C ALA A 213 -6.30 2.10 18.02
N LYS A 214 -6.48 1.87 19.34
CA LYS A 214 -5.46 1.28 20.22
C LYS A 214 -5.20 -0.18 19.84
N HIS A 215 -6.23 -0.94 19.49
CA HIS A 215 -6.06 -2.31 19.02
C HIS A 215 -5.26 -2.37 17.70
N ALA A 216 -5.51 -1.43 16.78
CA ALA A 216 -4.82 -1.34 15.50
C ALA A 216 -3.35 -0.90 15.65
N ASP A 217 -3.04 0.02 16.57
CA ASP A 217 -1.66 0.41 16.91
C ASP A 217 -1.49 0.71 18.42
N PRO A 218 -1.10 -0.31 19.23
CA PRO A 218 -0.99 -0.16 20.68
C PRO A 218 0.04 0.85 21.16
N LYS A 219 1.01 1.24 20.32
CA LYS A 219 2.10 2.17 20.68
C LYS A 219 1.80 3.62 20.33
N ARG A 220 0.63 3.88 19.75
CA ARG A 220 0.26 5.21 19.28
C ARG A 220 -0.10 6.15 20.44
N LYS A 221 0.87 6.95 20.86
CA LYS A 221 0.76 7.91 21.98
C LYS A 221 -0.51 8.77 21.94
N PHE A 222 -0.84 9.37 20.79
CA PHE A 222 -2.03 10.22 20.66
C PHE A 222 -3.35 9.48 20.86
N THR A 223 -3.41 8.19 20.54
CA THR A 223 -4.59 7.36 20.85
C THR A 223 -4.81 7.25 22.35
N HIS A 224 -3.75 6.95 23.11
CA HIS A 224 -3.81 6.87 24.58
C HIS A 224 -4.15 8.20 25.24
N LEU A 225 -3.56 9.30 24.75
CA LEU A 225 -3.91 10.66 25.19
C LEU A 225 -5.41 10.95 24.98
N ASN A 226 -5.95 10.65 23.80
CA ASN A 226 -7.36 10.86 23.51
C ASN A 226 -8.27 9.92 24.33
N LEU A 227 -7.88 8.66 24.54
CA LEU A 227 -8.61 7.74 25.42
C LEU A 227 -8.67 8.27 26.85
N LEU A 228 -7.56 8.80 27.35
CA LEU A 228 -7.49 9.39 28.68
C LEU A 228 -8.41 10.62 28.79
N LYS A 229 -8.35 11.53 27.82
CA LYS A 229 -9.25 12.70 27.74
C LYS A 229 -10.72 12.29 27.78
N VAL A 230 -11.11 11.32 26.95
CA VAL A 230 -12.49 10.81 26.88
C VAL A 230 -12.88 10.13 28.20
N SER A 231 -12.00 9.33 28.79
CA SER A 231 -12.24 8.64 30.07
C SER A 231 -12.46 9.62 31.23
N CYS A 232 -11.67 10.69 31.29
CA CYS A 232 -11.85 11.77 32.23
C CYS A 232 -13.15 12.55 31.98
N ALA A 233 -13.47 12.87 30.72
CA ALA A 233 -14.72 13.55 30.37
C ALA A 233 -15.98 12.71 30.71
N LEU A 234 -15.88 11.39 30.62
CA LEU A 234 -16.88 10.42 31.10
C LEU A 234 -16.96 10.33 32.62
N LYS A 235 -16.02 10.95 33.36
CA LYS A 235 -15.85 10.85 34.81
C LYS A 235 -15.72 9.40 35.30
N SER A 236 -15.14 8.52 34.49
CA SER A 236 -14.98 7.11 34.80
C SER A 236 -13.58 6.83 35.32
N LEU A 237 -13.46 6.67 36.65
CA LEU A 237 -12.20 6.26 37.30
C LEU A 237 -11.70 4.92 36.73
N GLN A 238 -12.61 3.97 36.49
CA GLN A 238 -12.27 2.66 35.94
C GLN A 238 -11.65 2.77 34.55
N LYS A 239 -12.23 3.56 33.63
CA LYS A 239 -11.68 3.74 32.28
C LYS A 239 -10.33 4.47 32.31
N VAL A 240 -10.16 5.47 33.18
CA VAL A 240 -8.86 6.14 33.39
C VAL A 240 -7.79 5.13 33.80
N LEU A 241 -8.06 4.31 34.83
CA LEU A 241 -7.12 3.26 35.26
C LEU A 241 -6.87 2.22 34.18
N GLN A 242 -7.88 1.87 33.37
CA GLN A 242 -7.72 0.96 32.25
C GLN A 242 -6.77 1.52 31.19
N VAL A 243 -6.83 2.82 30.89
CA VAL A 243 -5.93 3.46 29.93
C VAL A 243 -4.50 3.48 30.47
N ILE A 244 -4.30 3.89 31.73
CA ILE A 244 -2.98 3.95 32.36
C ILE A 244 -2.33 2.56 32.39
N ASN A 245 -3.00 1.59 32.99
CA ASN A 245 -2.48 0.23 33.19
C ASN A 245 -2.41 -0.58 31.90
N GLY A 246 -3.24 -0.24 30.90
CA GLY A 246 -3.31 -0.91 29.62
C GLY A 246 -2.36 -0.33 28.56
N SER A 247 -1.60 0.72 28.90
CA SER A 247 -0.62 1.32 28.01
C SER A 247 0.79 0.77 28.29
N GLU A 248 1.63 0.68 27.26
CA GLU A 248 3.08 0.45 27.40
C GLU A 248 3.84 1.78 27.58
N LEU A 249 3.19 2.82 28.09
CA LEU A 249 3.75 4.15 28.21
C LEU A 249 4.28 4.38 29.63
N GLU A 250 5.48 4.94 29.71
CA GLU A 250 6.09 5.35 30.98
C GLU A 250 5.30 6.50 31.62
N GLN A 251 5.35 6.58 32.95
CA GLN A 251 4.63 7.59 33.74
C GLN A 251 5.00 9.02 33.31
N GLU A 252 6.24 9.27 32.93
CA GLU A 252 6.73 10.58 32.47
C GLU A 252 5.98 11.08 31.23
N VAL A 253 5.47 10.18 30.39
CA VAL A 253 4.66 10.56 29.23
C VAL A 253 3.33 11.18 29.66
N PHE A 254 2.71 10.60 30.70
CA PHE A 254 1.46 11.12 31.26
C PHE A 254 1.67 12.43 32.02
N ILE A 255 2.79 12.55 32.73
CA ILE A 255 3.18 13.79 33.41
C ILE A 255 3.38 14.91 32.38
N ASP A 256 4.12 14.67 31.29
CA ASP A 256 4.30 15.66 30.20
C ASP A 256 2.95 16.09 29.59
N TRP A 257 2.02 15.16 29.41
CA TRP A 257 0.67 15.49 28.96
C TRP A 257 -0.11 16.33 29.97
N ALA A 258 -0.06 15.98 31.26
CA ALA A 258 -0.72 16.73 32.31
C ALA A 258 -0.20 18.17 32.43
N GLU A 259 1.08 18.41 32.10
CA GLU A 259 1.68 19.74 32.12
C GLU A 259 1.36 20.58 30.89
N ARG A 260 1.24 19.96 29.71
CA ARG A 260 1.23 20.69 28.42
C ARG A 260 -0.08 20.64 27.66
N ASP A 261 -0.91 19.62 27.87
CA ASP A 261 -2.18 19.49 27.15
C ASP A 261 -3.33 20.14 27.93
N LEU A 262 -3.68 21.37 27.52
CA LEU A 262 -4.73 22.17 28.16
C LEU A 262 -6.12 21.50 28.10
N GLU A 263 -6.37 20.70 27.06
CA GLU A 263 -7.66 20.00 26.94
C GLU A 263 -7.74 18.85 27.93
N LEU A 264 -6.64 18.11 28.11
CA LEU A 264 -6.50 17.07 29.13
C LEU A 264 -6.65 17.65 30.54
N GLN A 265 -5.93 18.74 30.85
CA GLN A 265 -6.03 19.44 32.13
C GLN A 265 -7.48 19.80 32.46
N ARG A 266 -8.20 20.36 31.49
CA ARG A 266 -9.59 20.77 31.67
C ARG A 266 -10.53 19.58 31.90
N VAL A 267 -10.40 18.50 31.14
CA VAL A 267 -11.34 17.36 31.26
C VAL A 267 -11.03 16.43 32.41
N CYS A 268 -9.76 16.35 32.85
CA CYS A 268 -9.33 15.57 33.99
C CYS A 268 -9.32 16.35 35.30
N ASP A 269 -9.74 17.62 35.31
CA ASP A 269 -9.88 18.40 36.54
C ASP A 269 -10.81 17.67 37.54
N GLY A 270 -10.31 17.43 38.74
CA GLY A 270 -10.99 16.65 39.78
C GLY A 270 -11.03 15.12 39.55
N ASN A 271 -10.31 14.56 38.58
CA ASN A 271 -10.19 13.11 38.43
C ASN A 271 -9.10 12.56 39.36
N GLU A 272 -9.52 11.96 40.49
CA GLU A 272 -8.61 11.43 41.52
C GLU A 272 -7.66 10.35 40.97
N ALA A 273 -8.16 9.40 40.17
CA ALA A 273 -7.33 8.32 39.62
C ALA A 273 -6.17 8.84 38.76
N PHE A 274 -6.41 9.86 37.92
CA PHE A 274 -5.35 10.46 37.13
C PHE A 274 -4.41 11.31 37.98
N THR A 275 -4.96 12.08 38.92
CA THR A 275 -4.18 12.95 39.83
C THR A 275 -3.21 12.14 40.69
N ASP A 276 -3.69 11.05 41.30
CA ASP A 276 -2.88 10.16 42.13
C ASP A 276 -1.76 9.51 41.29
N PHE A 277 -2.08 9.08 40.08
CA PHE A 277 -1.11 8.46 39.19
C PHE A 277 0.04 9.41 38.81
N ILE A 278 -0.23 10.66 38.46
CA ILE A 278 0.83 11.61 38.06
C ILE A 278 1.63 12.15 39.25
N GLN A 279 1.15 11.99 40.49
CA GLN A 279 1.84 12.42 41.72
C GLN A 279 2.57 11.28 42.45
N ALA A 280 2.34 10.02 42.05
CA ALA A 280 3.01 8.87 42.61
C ALA A 280 4.53 8.94 42.37
N LYS A 281 5.31 8.73 43.42
CA LYS A 281 6.78 8.75 43.42
C LYS A 281 7.39 7.39 43.08
#